data_AF-A0A0M2XMB5-F1
#
_entry.id   AF-A0A0M2XMB5-F1
#
_cell.length_a   1.000
_cell.length_b   1.000
_cell.length_c   1.000
_cell.angle_alpha   90.00
_cell.angle_beta   90.00
_cell.angle_gamma   90.00
#
_symmetry.space_group_name_H-M   'P 1'
#
loop_
_entity.id
_entity.type
_entity.pdbx_description
1 polymer ?
#
loop_
_entity_poly.entity_id
_entity_poly.type
_entity_poly.pdbx_seq_one_letter_code
_entity_poly.pdbx_strand_id
1 'polypeptide(L)'
;MNHFKYSYYSSALALLSLQISCQEKPKQVEAPVSSSKAMEKAAEDTASKESISLKTSKLDSIDQANAQSVLESDEITKAYVNLSARDSMIRLHANIRIDHRFFGYEEADKQATKLLLFSIFTNDVEHNPFQLKLGAYYDTSDLESKGLKLKYAGLKGDFVAAKIIDATDTPVGTVYFERKWVEIE
;
A
#
# COMPACT_ATOMS: atom_id res chain seq x y z
N MET A 1 8.35 -12.65 -57.46
CA MET A 1 7.09 -13.40 -57.26
C MET A 1 7.09 -14.00 -55.87
N ASN A 2 6.29 -13.47 -54.95
CA ASN A 2 5.30 -14.23 -54.19
C ASN A 2 4.54 -13.28 -53.28
N HIS A 3 3.23 -13.28 -53.48
CA HIS A 3 2.24 -12.41 -52.88
C HIS A 3 1.89 -12.90 -51.47
N PHE A 4 1.95 -12.01 -50.48
CA PHE A 4 1.15 -12.16 -49.26
C PHE A 4 0.06 -11.09 -49.26
N LYS A 5 -1.16 -11.53 -49.56
CA LYS A 5 -2.38 -10.73 -49.47
C LYS A 5 -2.88 -10.81 -48.03
N TYR A 6 -2.88 -9.69 -47.31
CA TYR A 6 -3.65 -9.56 -46.07
C TYR A 6 -5.04 -9.05 -46.42
N SER A 7 -6.03 -9.93 -46.23
CA SER A 7 -7.44 -9.64 -46.44
C SER A 7 -8.03 -8.97 -45.20
N TYR A 8 -8.60 -7.78 -45.43
CA TYR A 8 -9.53 -7.12 -44.54
C TYR A 8 -10.73 -8.04 -44.24
N TYR A 9 -11.10 -8.14 -42.96
CA TYR A 9 -12.48 -8.44 -42.58
C TYR A 9 -12.90 -7.48 -41.48
N SER A 10 -13.73 -6.54 -41.91
CA SER A 10 -14.63 -5.77 -41.07
C SER A 10 -15.71 -6.70 -40.51
N SER A 11 -15.90 -6.70 -39.19
CA SER A 11 -17.21 -7.04 -38.62
C SER A 11 -17.54 -6.05 -37.52
N ALA A 12 -18.60 -5.30 -37.80
CA ALA A 12 -19.19 -4.31 -36.93
C ALA A 12 -20.12 -4.97 -35.90
N LEU A 13 -20.38 -4.20 -34.83
CA LEU A 13 -21.63 -4.12 -34.10
C LEU A 13 -22.00 -5.29 -33.16
N ALA A 14 -22.02 -5.01 -31.86
CA ALA A 14 -23.27 -4.83 -31.12
C ALA A 14 -22.98 -4.26 -29.72
N LEU A 15 -23.35 -3.00 -29.51
CA LEU A 15 -23.50 -2.37 -28.20
C LEU A 15 -24.69 -3.03 -27.49
N LEU A 16 -24.47 -3.59 -26.31
CA LEU A 16 -25.54 -3.95 -25.39
C LEU A 16 -25.39 -3.12 -24.10
N SER A 17 -26.10 -2.00 -24.06
CA SER A 17 -26.24 -1.16 -22.87
C SER A 17 -27.14 -1.85 -21.85
N LEU A 18 -26.60 -2.27 -20.70
CA LEU A 18 -27.39 -2.58 -19.52
C LEU A 18 -27.86 -1.28 -18.86
N GLN A 19 -29.17 -1.04 -18.92
CA GLN A 19 -29.83 0.04 -18.19
C GLN A 19 -30.06 -0.41 -16.74
N ILE A 20 -29.34 0.21 -15.81
CA ILE A 20 -29.59 0.10 -14.36
C ILE A 20 -30.77 1.01 -14.04
N SER A 21 -31.93 0.41 -13.74
CA SER A 21 -33.08 1.12 -13.19
C SER A 21 -33.01 1.07 -11.66
N CYS A 22 -32.44 2.10 -11.04
CA CYS A 22 -32.63 2.36 -9.61
C CYS A 22 -33.89 3.22 -9.45
N GLN A 23 -34.95 2.64 -8.89
CA GLN A 23 -36.10 3.43 -8.41
C GLN A 23 -35.76 4.02 -7.03
N GLU A 24 -35.68 5.34 -6.96
CA GLU A 24 -35.83 6.08 -5.71
C GLU A 24 -37.31 6.15 -5.32
N LYS A 25 -37.60 5.96 -4.03
CA LYS A 25 -38.84 6.42 -3.41
C LYS A 25 -38.53 7.18 -2.12
N PRO A 26 -39.00 8.42 -1.96
CA PRO A 26 -38.92 9.19 -0.72
C PRO A 26 -40.23 9.12 0.09
N LYS A 27 -40.14 9.27 1.42
CA LYS A 27 -41.15 9.88 2.34
C LYS A 27 -40.60 9.78 3.78
N GLN A 28 -40.10 10.85 4.39
CA GLN A 28 -40.82 11.89 5.16
C GLN A 28 -41.75 11.35 6.27
N VAL A 29 -41.35 11.60 7.53
CA VAL A 29 -42.00 12.50 8.53
C VAL A 29 -42.91 11.67 9.46
N GLU A 30 -42.81 11.69 10.79
CA GLU A 30 -43.19 12.80 11.69
C GLU A 30 -42.82 12.45 13.15
N ALA A 31 -42.43 13.46 13.95
CA ALA A 31 -42.46 13.44 15.41
C ALA A 31 -43.85 13.88 15.93
N PRO A 32 -44.21 13.59 17.19
CA PRO A 32 -44.39 14.70 18.16
C PRO A 32 -43.91 14.37 19.59
N VAL A 33 -43.12 15.22 20.27
CA VAL A 33 -43.45 16.43 21.06
C VAL A 33 -43.77 16.16 22.55
N SER A 34 -43.04 16.90 23.40
CA SER A 34 -43.40 17.46 24.73
C SER A 34 -42.86 16.78 25.98
N SER A 35 -41.97 17.46 26.72
CA SER A 35 -42.39 18.43 27.74
C SER A 35 -41.19 19.16 28.38
N SER A 36 -41.42 20.43 28.70
CA SER A 36 -40.46 21.41 29.22
C SER A 36 -40.52 21.49 30.75
N LYS A 37 -39.38 21.81 31.41
CA LYS A 37 -39.31 22.86 32.46
C LYS A 37 -37.87 23.18 32.89
N ALA A 38 -37.66 24.45 33.20
CA ALA A 38 -36.38 25.14 33.42
C ALA A 38 -36.12 25.48 34.91
N MET A 39 -34.85 25.72 35.25
CA MET A 39 -34.30 26.67 36.25
C MET A 39 -32.76 26.51 36.25
N GLU A 40 -31.94 27.42 35.70
CA GLU A 40 -31.44 28.72 36.21
C GLU A 40 -30.21 28.63 37.16
N LYS A 41 -29.04 29.07 36.63
CA LYS A 41 -27.81 29.71 37.21
C LYS A 41 -27.14 29.12 38.48
N ALA A 42 -25.82 29.17 38.70
CA ALA A 42 -24.73 30.02 38.19
C ALA A 42 -23.35 29.33 38.37
N ALA A 43 -22.36 29.94 37.71
CA ALA A 43 -20.93 29.64 37.55
C ALA A 43 -20.14 29.14 38.77
N GLU A 44 -19.15 28.26 38.53
CA GLU A 44 -17.75 28.55 38.90
C GLU A 44 -16.75 27.69 38.09
N ASP A 45 -15.71 28.38 37.63
CA ASP A 45 -14.43 27.99 37.06
C ASP A 45 -14.11 26.50 36.84
N THR A 46 -13.94 26.10 35.58
CA THR A 46 -13.09 24.94 35.26
C THR A 46 -12.48 25.13 33.87
N ALA A 47 -11.17 25.33 33.87
CA ALA A 47 -10.20 25.08 32.82
C ALA A 47 -10.78 24.85 31.41
N SER A 48 -10.51 25.80 30.52
CA SER A 48 -10.55 25.58 29.06
C SER A 48 -9.82 24.28 28.75
N LYS A 49 -10.59 23.22 28.59
CA LYS A 49 -10.16 21.95 28.04
C LYS A 49 -9.95 22.26 26.56
N GLU A 50 -8.75 22.73 26.25
CA GLU A 50 -8.23 22.87 24.92
C GLU A 50 -8.38 21.49 24.26
N SER A 51 -9.47 21.32 23.53
CA SER A 51 -9.72 20.15 22.71
C SER A 51 -8.70 20.22 21.59
N ILE A 52 -7.51 19.72 21.87
CA ILE A 52 -6.54 19.37 20.84
C ILE A 52 -7.24 18.27 20.05
N SER A 53 -7.96 18.67 19.01
CA SER A 53 -8.26 17.83 17.87
C SER A 53 -6.90 17.51 17.27
N LEU A 54 -6.26 16.48 17.84
CA LEU A 54 -5.10 15.84 17.26
C LEU A 54 -5.54 15.41 15.88
N LYS A 55 -5.09 16.13 14.85
CA LYS A 55 -5.10 15.64 13.49
C LYS A 55 -4.24 14.38 13.50
N THR A 56 -4.86 13.23 13.73
CA THR A 56 -4.25 11.92 13.48
C THR A 56 -3.69 11.95 12.07
N SER A 57 -2.41 11.64 11.91
CA SER A 57 -1.81 11.63 10.58
C SER A 57 -2.45 10.52 9.74
N LYS A 58 -2.42 10.65 8.41
CA LYS A 58 -2.95 9.62 7.51
C LYS A 58 -2.30 8.25 7.76
N LEU A 59 -1.01 8.25 8.11
CA LEU A 59 -0.28 7.05 8.49
C LEU A 59 -0.86 6.44 9.77
N ASP A 60 -1.10 7.25 10.81
CA ASP A 60 -1.68 6.76 12.07
C ASP A 60 -3.08 6.14 11.86
N SER A 61 -3.90 6.74 11.00
CA SER A 61 -5.22 6.20 10.67
C SER A 61 -5.16 4.87 9.90
N ILE A 62 -4.21 4.74 8.96
CA ILE A 62 -4.01 3.49 8.21
C ILE A 62 -3.43 2.41 9.12
N ASP A 63 -2.47 2.76 9.97
CA ASP A 63 -1.89 1.83 10.95
C ASP A 63 -2.96 1.27 11.89
N GLN A 64 -3.85 2.13 12.37
CA GLN A 64 -4.98 1.71 13.20
C GLN A 64 -5.95 0.78 12.47
N ALA A 65 -6.28 1.08 11.21
CA ALA A 65 -7.16 0.23 10.40
C ALA A 65 -6.51 -1.13 10.09
N ASN A 66 -5.21 -1.15 9.79
CA ASN A 66 -4.48 -2.38 9.49
C ASN A 66 -4.33 -3.25 10.73
N ALA A 67 -4.10 -2.67 11.92
CA ALA A 67 -4.03 -3.42 13.18
C ALA A 67 -5.30 -4.23 13.50
N GLN A 68 -6.46 -3.84 12.97
CA GLN A 68 -7.72 -4.59 13.10
C GLN A 68 -7.87 -5.73 12.09
N SER A 69 -7.00 -5.77 11.06
CA SER A 69 -7.04 -6.73 9.96
C SER A 69 -5.92 -7.79 10.05
N VAL A 70 -5.00 -7.64 11.00
CA VAL A 70 -3.91 -8.59 11.28
C VAL A 70 -4.49 -9.92 11.74
N LEU A 71 -4.17 -11.01 11.06
CA LEU A 71 -4.37 -12.35 11.59
C LEU A 71 -3.21 -12.63 12.56
N GLU A 72 -3.50 -12.92 13.83
CA GLU A 72 -2.46 -13.24 14.83
C GLU A 72 -1.66 -14.47 14.37
N SER A 73 -0.44 -14.22 13.91
CA SER A 73 0.56 -15.21 13.52
C SER A 73 1.92 -14.68 13.97
N ASP A 74 2.70 -15.53 14.64
CA ASP A 74 4.08 -15.20 15.02
C ASP A 74 5.03 -15.20 13.81
N GLU A 75 4.57 -15.73 12.67
CA GLU A 75 5.29 -15.74 11.41
C GLU A 75 4.99 -14.48 10.58
N ILE A 76 6.03 -13.91 9.99
CA ILE A 76 5.95 -12.83 9.01
C ILE A 76 6.53 -13.29 7.68
N THR A 77 5.92 -12.86 6.58
CA THR A 77 6.49 -13.07 5.25
C THR A 77 7.71 -12.15 5.09
N LYS A 78 8.85 -12.73 4.72
CA LYS A 78 10.07 -11.97 4.42
C LYS A 78 10.38 -12.07 2.94
N ALA A 79 11.07 -11.05 2.43
CA ALA A 79 11.73 -11.19 1.14
C ALA A 79 12.91 -12.15 1.29
N TYR A 80 13.38 -12.70 0.18
CA TYR A 80 14.51 -13.60 0.16
C TYR A 80 15.43 -13.33 -1.04
N VAL A 81 16.69 -13.71 -0.90
CA VAL A 81 17.69 -13.76 -1.98
C VAL A 81 18.52 -15.03 -1.83
N ASN A 82 18.72 -15.76 -2.92
CA ASN A 82 19.44 -17.04 -2.92
C ASN A 82 20.82 -16.90 -3.57
N LEU A 83 21.77 -16.39 -2.79
CA LEU A 83 23.14 -16.18 -3.21
C LEU A 83 23.88 -17.52 -3.40
N SER A 84 23.50 -18.55 -2.66
CA SER A 84 24.00 -19.92 -2.84
C SER A 84 23.79 -20.46 -4.27
N ALA A 85 22.67 -20.12 -4.92
CA ALA A 85 22.37 -20.42 -6.32
C ALA A 85 22.93 -19.39 -7.31
N ARG A 86 23.73 -18.42 -6.85
CA ARG A 86 24.22 -17.26 -7.63
C ARG A 86 23.10 -16.36 -8.16
N ASP A 87 21.93 -16.37 -7.51
CA ASP A 87 20.84 -15.46 -7.82
C ASP A 87 20.83 -14.30 -6.81
N SER A 88 21.04 -13.09 -7.32
CA SER A 88 21.06 -11.87 -6.49
C SER A 88 19.73 -11.12 -6.55
N MET A 89 18.69 -11.67 -7.16
CA MET A 89 17.37 -11.03 -7.19
C MET A 89 16.68 -11.19 -5.84
N ILE A 90 16.30 -10.06 -5.24
CA ILE A 90 15.48 -10.05 -4.05
C ILE A 90 14.03 -10.25 -4.49
N ARG A 91 13.38 -11.27 -3.94
CA ARG A 91 11.99 -11.60 -4.22
C ARG A 91 11.17 -11.60 -2.95
N LEU A 92 9.95 -11.12 -3.05
CA LEU A 92 8.92 -11.26 -2.04
C LEU A 92 7.73 -11.89 -2.74
N HIS A 93 7.11 -12.89 -2.11
CA HIS A 93 5.84 -13.46 -2.56
C HIS A 93 4.81 -13.20 -1.47
N ALA A 94 3.79 -12.42 -1.77
CA ALA A 94 2.77 -12.11 -0.79
C ALA A 94 1.99 -13.37 -0.38
N ASN A 95 1.78 -13.54 0.92
CA ASN A 95 0.88 -14.55 1.46
C ASN A 95 -0.21 -13.85 2.27
N ILE A 96 -1.45 -13.84 1.77
CA ILE A 96 -2.58 -13.16 2.43
C ILE A 96 -2.91 -13.68 3.84
N ARG A 97 -2.31 -14.80 4.25
CA ARG A 97 -2.49 -15.38 5.58
C ARG A 97 -1.37 -15.04 6.57
N ILE A 98 -0.27 -14.46 6.08
CA ILE A 98 0.94 -14.19 6.85
C ILE A 98 1.39 -12.76 6.58
N ASP A 99 1.43 -11.97 7.64
CA ASP A 99 1.69 -10.55 7.53
C ASP A 99 3.07 -10.21 6.96
N HIS A 100 3.11 -9.13 6.19
CA HIS A 100 4.32 -8.37 5.95
C HIS A 100 3.94 -6.91 5.72
N ARG A 101 4.79 -6.02 6.25
CA ARG A 101 4.67 -4.58 6.03
C ARG A 101 6.01 -3.92 6.31
N PHE A 102 6.73 -3.52 5.28
CA PHE A 102 8.04 -2.92 5.44
C PHE A 102 8.43 -1.93 4.35
N PHE A 103 9.12 -0.87 4.76
CA PHE A 103 9.60 0.19 3.89
C PHE A 103 11.01 -0.10 3.36
N GLY A 104 11.27 0.40 2.16
CA GLY A 104 12.61 0.63 1.63
C GLY A 104 13.01 2.10 1.81
N TYR A 105 14.25 2.33 2.22
CA TYR A 105 14.78 3.65 2.59
C TYR A 105 15.85 4.13 1.60
N GLU A 106 15.99 5.44 1.44
CA GLU A 106 17.00 6.08 0.59
C GLU A 106 18.43 5.91 1.13
N GLU A 107 18.55 5.81 2.45
CA GLU A 107 19.80 5.52 3.15
C GLU A 107 19.61 4.33 4.11
N ALA A 108 20.70 3.79 4.64
CA ALA A 108 20.67 2.74 5.66
C ALA A 108 20.31 3.31 7.04
N ASP A 109 19.16 3.97 7.11
CA ASP A 109 18.60 4.63 8.30
C ASP A 109 17.06 4.58 8.22
N LYS A 110 16.40 4.22 9.33
CA LYS A 110 14.93 4.16 9.40
C LYS A 110 14.27 5.54 9.41
N GLN A 111 15.05 6.59 9.72
CA GLN A 111 14.61 7.98 9.67
C GLN A 111 14.80 8.61 8.28
N ALA A 112 15.50 7.93 7.37
CA ALA A 112 15.67 8.42 6.00
C ALA A 112 14.35 8.41 5.21
N THR A 113 14.38 9.09 4.06
CA THR A 113 13.27 9.12 3.11
C THR A 113 12.83 7.70 2.76
N LYS A 114 11.53 7.42 2.94
CA LYS A 114 10.91 6.16 2.50
C LYS A 114 10.71 6.23 0.99
N LEU A 115 11.27 5.27 0.26
CA LEU A 115 11.21 5.22 -1.20
C LEU A 115 10.12 4.30 -1.71
N LEU A 116 9.90 3.15 -1.06
CA LEU A 116 8.84 2.19 -1.40
C LEU A 116 8.31 1.46 -0.16
N LEU A 117 7.18 0.80 -0.32
CA LEU A 117 6.55 -0.05 0.69
C LEU A 117 6.14 -1.39 0.07
N PHE A 118 6.47 -2.48 0.75
CA PHE A 118 5.82 -3.76 0.54
C PHE A 118 4.85 -4.03 1.68
N SER A 119 3.58 -4.28 1.37
CA SER A 119 2.55 -4.53 2.39
C SER A 119 1.48 -5.48 1.87
N ILE A 120 1.00 -6.38 2.73
CA ILE A 120 -0.17 -7.21 2.42
C ILE A 120 -1.49 -6.43 2.49
N PHE A 121 -1.49 -5.26 3.15
CA PHE A 121 -2.70 -4.47 3.37
C PHE A 121 -3.02 -3.58 2.16
N THR A 122 -4.22 -3.74 1.60
CA THR A 122 -4.70 -2.89 0.49
C THR A 122 -4.64 -1.40 0.83
N ASN A 123 -4.96 -1.04 2.08
CA ASN A 123 -4.90 0.36 2.55
C ASN A 123 -3.51 0.98 2.50
N ASP A 124 -2.45 0.17 2.45
CA ASP A 124 -1.06 0.63 2.31
C ASP A 124 -0.59 0.72 0.85
N VAL A 125 -1.23 -0.06 -0.03
CA VAL A 125 -0.77 -0.27 -1.42
C VAL A 125 -1.60 0.54 -2.40
N GLU A 126 -2.92 0.48 -2.27
CA GLU A 126 -3.84 1.07 -3.23
C GLU A 126 -3.65 2.58 -3.31
N HIS A 127 -3.46 3.07 -4.54
CA HIS A 127 -3.19 4.47 -4.86
C HIS A 127 -1.95 5.08 -4.19
N ASN A 128 -1.01 4.27 -3.66
CA ASN A 128 0.22 4.74 -3.02
C ASN A 128 -0.07 5.85 -1.99
N PRO A 129 -0.76 5.52 -0.88
CA PRO A 129 -1.35 6.50 0.03
C PRO A 129 -0.30 7.40 0.72
N PHE A 130 0.94 6.93 0.80
CA PHE A 130 2.09 7.64 1.37
C PHE A 130 2.89 8.43 0.33
N GLN A 131 2.49 8.42 -0.95
CA GLN A 131 3.14 9.15 -2.04
C GLN A 131 4.63 8.80 -2.17
N LEU A 132 4.98 7.53 -1.96
CA LEU A 132 6.35 7.05 -2.03
C LEU A 132 6.87 7.16 -3.47
N LYS A 133 8.11 7.64 -3.63
CA LYS A 133 8.72 7.93 -4.94
C LYS A 133 8.71 6.72 -5.89
N LEU A 134 8.94 5.54 -5.34
CA LEU A 134 8.96 4.29 -6.10
C LEU A 134 7.67 3.49 -5.95
N GLY A 135 6.69 3.94 -5.18
CA GLY A 135 5.38 3.28 -5.05
C GLY A 135 5.22 2.36 -3.84
N ALA A 136 4.05 1.73 -3.76
CA ALA A 136 3.70 0.72 -2.78
C ALA A 136 3.17 -0.52 -3.51
N TYR A 137 3.48 -1.71 -3.01
CA TYR A 137 3.30 -2.97 -3.72
C TYR A 137 2.92 -4.10 -2.76
N TYR A 138 2.18 -5.10 -3.24
CA TYR A 138 1.95 -6.30 -2.43
C TYR A 138 3.21 -7.15 -2.35
N ASP A 139 3.89 -7.30 -3.48
CA ASP A 139 5.10 -8.10 -3.59
C ASP A 139 6.03 -7.61 -4.71
N THR A 140 7.11 -8.35 -4.98
CA THR A 140 8.08 -7.94 -6.02
C THR A 140 7.54 -8.12 -7.44
N SER A 141 6.54 -8.96 -7.67
CA SER A 141 5.96 -9.15 -9.01
C SER A 141 5.20 -7.90 -9.48
N ASP A 142 4.55 -7.18 -8.56
CA ASP A 142 3.92 -5.89 -8.87
C ASP A 142 4.96 -4.83 -9.23
N LEU A 143 6.09 -4.79 -8.53
CA LEU A 143 7.21 -3.89 -8.84
C LEU A 143 7.78 -4.21 -10.24
N GLU A 144 7.93 -5.50 -10.55
CA GLU A 144 8.36 -6.00 -11.86
C GLU A 144 7.39 -5.60 -12.99
N SER A 145 6.09 -5.60 -12.73
CA SER A 145 5.08 -5.13 -13.68
C SER A 145 5.24 -3.64 -14.06
N LYS A 146 5.90 -2.86 -13.19
CA LYS A 146 6.28 -1.46 -13.44
C LYS A 146 7.65 -1.32 -14.10
N GLY A 147 8.28 -2.43 -14.46
CA GLY A 147 9.58 -2.46 -15.13
C GLY A 147 10.76 -2.23 -14.19
N LEU A 148 10.61 -2.49 -12.89
CA LEU A 148 11.66 -2.36 -11.90
C LEU A 148 11.91 -3.70 -11.19
N LYS A 149 13.16 -3.99 -10.86
CA LYS A 149 13.55 -5.16 -10.07
C LYS A 149 14.54 -4.75 -8.97
N LEU A 150 14.68 -5.62 -7.98
CA LEU A 150 15.61 -5.44 -6.86
C LEU A 150 16.73 -6.46 -6.91
N LYS A 151 17.97 -5.99 -6.97
CA LYS A 151 19.16 -6.82 -6.96
C LYS A 151 19.99 -6.56 -5.71
N TYR A 152 20.22 -7.59 -4.91
CA TYR A 152 21.07 -7.55 -3.73
C TYR A 152 22.46 -7.02 -4.06
N ALA A 153 22.94 -6.08 -3.24
CA ALA A 153 24.22 -5.39 -3.41
C ALA A 153 25.14 -5.53 -2.19
N GLY A 154 24.66 -6.12 -1.10
CA GLY A 154 25.44 -6.29 0.13
C GLY A 154 24.70 -5.86 1.38
N LEU A 155 25.42 -5.85 2.50
CA LEU A 155 24.96 -5.31 3.77
C LEU A 155 25.59 -3.93 4.03
N LYS A 156 24.84 -3.06 4.69
CA LYS A 156 25.32 -1.79 5.24
C LYS A 156 24.78 -1.66 6.67
N GLY A 157 25.56 -2.12 7.65
CA GLY A 157 25.10 -2.23 9.03
C GLY A 157 23.92 -3.20 9.13
N ASP A 158 22.83 -2.76 9.76
CA ASP A 158 21.60 -3.54 9.95
C ASP A 158 20.65 -3.47 8.74
N PHE A 159 21.17 -3.10 7.57
CA PHE A 159 20.38 -2.98 6.35
C PHE A 159 20.94 -3.84 5.22
N VAL A 160 20.03 -4.38 4.42
CA VAL A 160 20.31 -4.95 3.10
C VAL A 160 20.28 -3.82 2.08
N ALA A 161 21.37 -3.65 1.35
CA ALA A 161 21.43 -2.75 0.21
C ALA A 161 20.95 -3.48 -1.05
N ALA A 162 20.05 -2.86 -1.81
CA ALA A 162 19.55 -3.37 -3.07
C ALA A 162 19.70 -2.31 -4.16
N LYS A 163 20.27 -2.70 -5.31
CA LYS A 163 20.19 -1.91 -6.54
C LYS A 163 18.80 -2.05 -7.12
N ILE A 164 18.20 -0.94 -7.47
CA ILE A 164 17.00 -0.92 -8.30
C ILE A 164 17.50 -0.95 -9.74
N ILE A 165 17.06 -1.94 -10.50
CA ILE A 165 17.38 -2.07 -11.92
C ILE A 165 16.09 -1.99 -12.73
N ASP A 166 16.15 -1.40 -13.91
CA ASP A 166 15.01 -1.37 -14.82
C ASP A 166 14.87 -2.67 -15.63
N ALA A 167 13.90 -2.71 -16.55
CA ALA A 167 13.66 -3.84 -17.43
C ALA A 167 14.85 -4.20 -18.36
N THR A 168 15.82 -3.29 -18.52
CA THR A 168 17.07 -3.48 -19.29
C THR A 168 18.26 -3.87 -18.41
N ASP A 169 18.00 -4.15 -17.12
CA ASP A 169 18.99 -4.42 -16.08
C ASP A 169 19.94 -3.22 -15.81
N THR A 170 19.53 -2.00 -16.19
CA THR A 170 20.29 -0.77 -15.93
C THR A 170 20.02 -0.29 -14.50
N PRO A 171 21.06 -0.01 -13.68
CA PRO A 171 20.87 0.54 -12.34
C PRO A 171 20.24 1.95 -12.39
N VAL A 172 19.12 2.14 -11.71
CA VAL A 172 18.40 3.42 -11.62
C VAL A 172 18.39 4.00 -10.20
N GLY A 173 18.88 3.24 -9.22
CA GLY A 173 18.98 3.71 -7.84
C GLY A 173 19.47 2.65 -6.86
N THR A 174 19.40 2.98 -5.58
CA THR A 174 19.68 2.07 -4.48
C THR A 174 18.61 2.29 -3.42
N VAL A 175 18.15 1.20 -2.81
CA VAL A 175 17.21 1.20 -1.69
C VAL A 175 17.77 0.29 -0.60
N TYR A 176 17.49 0.65 0.65
CA TYR A 176 17.94 -0.08 1.83
C TYR A 176 16.74 -0.66 2.57
N PHE A 177 16.81 -1.93 2.94
CA PHE A 177 15.78 -2.61 3.74
C PHE A 177 16.37 -3.00 5.09
N GLU A 178 15.60 -2.89 6.17
CA GLU A 178 16.08 -3.45 7.45
C GLU A 178 16.34 -4.95 7.27
N ARG A 179 17.48 -5.44 7.78
CA ARG A 179 17.94 -6.82 7.57
C ARG A 179 16.93 -7.88 8.00
N LYS A 180 16.10 -7.60 9.02
CA LYS A 180 15.06 -8.53 9.51
C LYS A 180 14.01 -8.89 8.45
N TRP A 181 13.85 -8.09 7.40
CA TRP A 181 12.85 -8.29 6.34
C TRP A 181 13.35 -9.10 5.14
N VAL A 182 14.65 -9.42 5.10
CA VAL A 182 15.25 -10.11 3.96
C VAL A 182 16.06 -11.31 4.44
N GLU A 183 15.65 -12.49 4.05
CA GLU A 183 16.40 -13.73 4.24
C GLU A 183 17.46 -13.87 3.15
N ILE A 184 18.68 -14.20 3.56
CA ILE A 184 19.83 -14.33 2.67
C ILE A 184 20.30 -15.77 2.78
N GLU A 185 20.11 -16.53 1.71
CA GLU A 185 20.46 -17.96 1.59
C GLU A 185 21.70 -18.19 0.73
#